data_AF-A0A976IMQ3-F1
#
_entry.id   AF-A0A976IMQ3-F1
#
_cell.length_a   1.000
_cell.length_b   1.000
_cell.length_c   1.000
_cell.angle_alpha   90.00
_cell.angle_beta   90.00
_cell.angle_gamma   90.00
#
_symmetry.space_group_name_H-M   'P 1'
#
loop_
_entity.id
_entity.type
_entity.pdbx_description
1 polymer ?
#
loop_
_entity_poly.entity_id
_entity_poly.type
_entity_poly.pdbx_seq_one_letter_code
_entity_poly.pdbx_strand_id
1 'polypeptide(L)'
;WTIIAAPAGESDIHPLGRTVYLHAINTLTEVEPYIDRHTQTVAVYPADLAIAVRDRYTRQGACRIVELGMNNIFRVGGAHDGIFPLQRLVRMASMELPSKANIKGIAIPVDQTRFLEEDRFLEFIP
;
A
#
# COMPACT_ATOMS: atom_id res chain seq x y z
N TRP A 1 16.49 -1.83 9.68
CA TRP A 1 15.08 -2.17 9.89
C TRP A 1 15.01 -3.15 11.04
N THR A 2 13.98 -3.02 11.89
CA THR A 2 13.68 -3.97 12.97
C THR A 2 12.35 -4.65 12.68
N ILE A 3 12.29 -5.97 12.84
CA ILE A 3 11.05 -6.75 12.65
C ILE A 3 10.69 -7.37 14.00
N ILE A 4 9.47 -7.17 14.47
CA ILE A 4 8.97 -7.67 15.74
C ILE A 4 7.76 -8.54 15.47
N ALA A 5 7.85 -9.84 15.77
CA ALA A 5 6.69 -10.72 15.79
C ALA A 5 5.91 -10.50 17.09
N ALA A 6 4.64 -10.13 16.99
CA ALA A 6 3.81 -9.78 18.14
C ALA A 6 2.36 -10.27 17.95
N PRO A 7 1.62 -10.53 19.05
CA PRO A 7 0.18 -10.75 18.99
C PRO A 7 -0.55 -9.64 18.21
N ALA A 8 -1.67 -9.99 17.58
CA ALA A 8 -2.42 -9.04 16.76
C ALA A 8 -2.91 -7.85 17.60
N GLY A 9 -2.61 -6.63 17.14
CA GLY A 9 -2.97 -5.38 17.84
C GLY A 9 -1.88 -4.81 18.75
N GLU A 10 -0.79 -5.53 18.99
CA GLU A 10 0.36 -4.98 19.70
C GLU A 10 1.30 -4.24 18.74
N SER A 11 1.17 -2.92 18.68
CA SER A 11 2.09 -2.08 17.92
C SER A 11 2.31 -0.74 18.64
N ASP A 12 3.52 -0.20 18.51
CA ASP A 12 3.86 1.13 19.03
C ASP A 12 4.59 1.96 17.97
N ILE A 13 4.45 3.28 18.05
CA ILE A 13 5.11 4.23 17.15
C ILE A 13 6.58 4.35 17.56
N HIS A 14 7.43 3.56 16.90
CA HIS A 14 8.87 3.65 17.12
C HIS A 14 9.42 4.99 16.58
N PRO A 15 10.18 5.77 17.37
CA PRO A 15 10.58 7.14 17.02
C PRO A 15 11.43 7.26 15.74
N LEU A 16 12.10 6.17 15.34
CA LEU A 16 12.89 6.14 14.10
C LEU A 16 12.09 5.75 12.84
N GLY A 17 10.83 5.30 12.98
CA GLY A 17 10.00 4.88 11.85
C GLY A 17 10.57 3.72 11.02
N ARG A 18 11.46 2.90 11.60
CA ARG A 18 12.18 1.79 10.95
C ARG A 18 11.86 0.43 11.59
N THR A 19 10.63 0.27 12.06
CA THR A 19 10.15 -0.94 12.72
C THR A 19 8.93 -1.48 11.98
N VAL A 20 8.89 -2.80 11.78
CA VAL A 20 7.75 -3.53 11.21
C VAL A 20 7.24 -4.51 12.27
N TYR A 21 5.95 -4.45 12.57
CA TYR A 21 5.30 -5.45 13.41
C TYR A 21 4.67 -6.53 12.53
N LEU A 22 4.97 -7.78 12.85
CA LEU A 22 4.46 -8.96 12.16
C LEU A 22 3.39 -9.62 13.02
N HIS A 23 2.17 -9.65 12.50
CA HIS A 23 1.02 -10.32 13.13
C HIS A 23 0.60 -11.50 12.27
N ALA A 24 0.55 -12.69 12.87
CA ALA A 24 0.00 -13.87 12.21
C ALA A 24 -1.53 -13.78 12.19
N ILE A 25 -2.12 -14.10 11.04
CA ILE A 25 -3.57 -14.15 10.83
C ILE A 25 -3.93 -15.49 10.17
N ASN A 26 -5.13 -16.01 10.44
CA ASN A 26 -5.62 -17.22 9.77
C ASN A 26 -6.51 -16.88 8.57
N THR A 27 -7.21 -15.75 8.64
CA THR A 27 -8.15 -15.27 7.65
C THR A 27 -7.96 -13.78 7.38
N LEU A 28 -8.29 -13.33 6.18
CA LEU A 28 -8.17 -11.91 5.80
C LEU A 28 -9.09 -11.01 6.64
N THR A 29 -10.22 -11.54 7.11
CA THR A 29 -11.17 -10.80 7.93
C THR A 29 -10.60 -10.40 9.30
N GLU A 30 -9.58 -11.11 9.80
CA GLU A 30 -8.90 -10.76 11.06
C GLU A 30 -8.15 -9.43 10.98
N VAL A 31 -7.85 -8.91 9.78
CA VAL A 31 -7.17 -7.63 9.59
C VAL A 31 -8.13 -6.44 9.73
N GLU A 32 -9.42 -6.64 9.45
CA GLU A 32 -10.41 -5.54 9.38
C GLU A 32 -10.48 -4.67 10.65
N PRO A 33 -10.43 -5.21 11.88
CA PRO A 33 -10.45 -4.40 13.10
C PRO A 33 -9.26 -3.44 13.25
N TYR A 34 -8.14 -3.70 12.55
CA TYR A 34 -6.91 -2.90 12.61
C TYR A 34 -6.83 -1.86 11.48
N ILE A 35 -7.84 -1.81 10.61
CA ILE A 35 -7.95 -0.80 9.56
C ILE A 35 -8.87 0.31 10.05
N ASP A 36 -8.45 1.54 9.84
CA ASP A 36 -9.19 2.74 10.21
C ASP A 36 -8.85 3.91 9.26
N ARG A 37 -9.36 5.10 9.61
CA ARG A 37 -9.11 6.35 8.86
C ARG A 37 -7.63 6.79 8.83
N HIS A 38 -6.78 6.24 9.69
CA HIS A 38 -5.36 6.52 9.77
C HIS A 38 -4.55 5.54 8.90
N THR A 39 -5.19 4.49 8.37
CA THR A 39 -4.57 3.51 7.48
C THR A 39 -4.37 4.08 6.07
N GLN A 40 -3.17 4.60 5.82
CA GLN A 40 -2.86 5.25 4.54
C GLN A 40 -2.78 4.25 3.38
N THR A 41 -2.03 3.16 3.53
CA THR A 41 -1.78 2.18 2.46
C THR A 41 -1.86 0.76 3.01
N VAL A 42 -2.60 -0.10 2.31
CA VAL A 42 -2.57 -1.55 2.50
C VAL A 42 -1.90 -2.17 1.29
N ALA A 43 -0.78 -2.84 1.52
CA ALA A 43 -0.07 -3.61 0.52
C ALA A 43 -0.48 -5.09 0.61
N VAL A 44 -0.73 -5.73 -0.53
CA VAL A 44 -1.15 -7.14 -0.57
C VAL A 44 -0.27 -7.98 -1.48
N TYR A 45 -0.13 -9.25 -1.11
CA TYR A 45 0.52 -10.29 -1.91
C TYR A 45 -0.26 -11.61 -1.78
N PRO A 46 -0.52 -12.34 -2.88
CA PRO A 46 -0.27 -11.95 -4.28
C PRO A 46 -1.16 -10.78 -4.71
N ALA A 47 -0.78 -10.05 -5.77
CA ALA A 47 -1.47 -8.82 -6.19
C ALA A 47 -2.97 -9.02 -6.46
N ASP A 48 -3.37 -10.18 -7.00
CA ASP A 48 -4.77 -10.49 -7.31
C ASP A 48 -5.66 -10.57 -6.04
N LEU A 49 -5.06 -10.72 -4.85
CA LEU A 49 -5.75 -10.66 -3.56
C LEU A 49 -6.44 -9.30 -3.33
N ALA A 50 -5.92 -8.23 -3.96
CA ALA A 50 -6.48 -6.89 -3.84
C ALA A 50 -7.97 -6.85 -4.23
N ILE A 51 -8.38 -7.61 -5.25
CA ILE A 51 -9.77 -7.67 -5.69
C ILE A 51 -10.69 -8.20 -4.59
N ALA A 52 -10.23 -9.19 -3.82
CA ALA A 52 -11.02 -9.82 -2.76
C ALA A 52 -11.18 -8.94 -1.51
N VAL A 53 -10.31 -7.95 -1.29
CA VAL A 53 -10.25 -7.18 -0.05
C VAL A 53 -10.52 -5.69 -0.22
N ARG A 54 -10.30 -5.11 -1.42
CA ARG A 54 -10.32 -3.66 -1.61
C ARG A 54 -11.61 -3.00 -1.12
N ASP A 55 -12.77 -3.60 -1.39
CA ASP A 55 -14.06 -2.98 -1.03
C ASP A 55 -14.26 -2.99 0.48
N ARG A 56 -13.93 -4.11 1.15
CA ARG A 56 -14.05 -4.23 2.62
C ARG A 56 -13.06 -3.30 3.33
N TYR A 57 -11.80 -3.33 2.93
CA TYR A 57 -10.74 -2.57 3.59
C TYR A 57 -10.87 -1.06 3.34
N THR A 58 -11.23 -0.67 2.11
CA THR A 58 -11.51 0.75 1.85
C THR A 58 -12.74 1.20 2.63
N ARG A 59 -13.84 0.44 2.68
CA ARG A 59 -15.01 0.79 3.50
C ARG A 59 -14.67 0.96 4.99
N GLN A 60 -13.75 0.16 5.49
CA GLN A 60 -13.28 0.20 6.88
C GLN A 60 -12.41 1.44 7.17
N GLY A 61 -11.63 1.92 6.20
CA GLY A 61 -10.90 3.19 6.35
C GLY A 61 -9.69 3.35 5.45
N ALA A 62 -9.15 2.26 4.88
CA ALA A 62 -7.95 2.30 4.06
C ALA A 62 -8.10 3.26 2.87
N CYS A 63 -7.09 4.10 2.65
CA CYS A 63 -7.08 5.08 1.55
C CYS A 63 -6.52 4.50 0.24
N ARG A 64 -5.61 3.53 0.31
CA ARG A 64 -4.90 3.04 -0.87
C ARG A 64 -4.62 1.55 -0.75
N ILE A 65 -4.93 0.79 -1.79
CA ILE A 65 -4.61 -0.64 -1.92
C ILE A 65 -3.60 -0.82 -3.05
N VAL A 66 -2.47 -1.47 -2.76
CA VAL A 66 -1.36 -1.67 -3.71
C VAL A 66 -0.80 -3.09 -3.65
N GLU A 67 -0.03 -3.46 -4.66
CA GLU A 67 0.84 -4.65 -4.59
C GLU A 67 2.00 -4.43 -3.61
N LEU A 68 2.36 -5.48 -2.87
CA LEU A 68 3.50 -5.46 -1.96
C LEU A 68 4.79 -5.05 -2.67
N GLY A 69 5.52 -4.11 -2.06
CA GLY A 69 6.75 -3.54 -2.63
C GLY A 69 6.55 -2.39 -3.61
N MET A 70 5.30 -2.01 -3.93
CA MET A 70 5.00 -0.99 -4.95
C MET A 70 4.42 0.31 -4.37
N ASN A 71 4.42 0.48 -3.05
CA ASN A 71 3.75 1.60 -2.36
C ASN A 71 4.38 2.98 -2.66
N ASN A 72 5.64 3.04 -3.04
CA ASN A 72 6.36 4.29 -3.32
C ASN A 72 6.30 4.72 -4.80
N ILE A 73 5.67 3.93 -5.67
CA ILE A 73 5.45 4.28 -7.08
C ILE A 73 3.96 4.39 -7.33
N PHE A 74 3.48 5.55 -7.78
CA PHE A 74 2.07 5.75 -8.11
C PHE A 74 1.73 5.09 -9.45
N ARG A 75 0.93 4.04 -9.41
CA ARG A 75 0.49 3.34 -10.63
C ARG A 75 -0.86 3.83 -11.09
N VAL A 76 -1.27 3.35 -12.27
CA VAL A 76 -2.62 3.61 -12.79
C VAL A 76 -3.66 3.20 -11.76
N GLY A 77 -4.65 4.07 -11.53
CA GLY A 77 -5.63 3.92 -10.44
C GLY A 77 -5.28 4.70 -9.18
N GLY A 78 -4.02 5.13 -9.00
CA GLY A 78 -3.59 5.93 -7.86
C GLY A 78 -4.22 7.33 -7.89
N ALA A 79 -4.90 7.70 -6.82
CA ALA A 79 -5.47 9.04 -6.66
C ALA A 79 -4.36 10.04 -6.28
N HIS A 80 -4.36 11.22 -6.93
CA HIS A 80 -3.68 12.39 -6.39
C HIS A 80 -4.75 13.30 -5.81
N ASP A 81 -4.60 13.68 -4.55
CA ASP A 81 -5.53 14.52 -3.81
C ASP A 81 -5.02 15.96 -3.69
N GLY A 82 -5.91 16.85 -3.26
CA GLY A 82 -5.55 18.18 -2.74
C GLY A 82 -5.75 19.35 -3.68
N ILE A 83 -5.98 19.12 -4.99
CA ILE A 83 -6.06 20.21 -5.98
C ILE A 83 -7.44 20.88 -5.99
N PHE A 84 -8.54 20.14 -5.75
CA PHE A 84 -9.90 20.67 -5.91
C PHE A 84 -10.71 20.71 -4.60
N PRO A 85 -11.53 21.75 -4.36
CA PRO A 85 -12.22 21.97 -3.09
C PRO A 85 -13.24 20.88 -2.75
N LEU A 86 -13.93 20.30 -3.73
CA LEU A 86 -14.94 19.26 -3.50
C LEU A 86 -14.34 17.95 -2.95
N GLN A 87 -13.05 17.70 -3.15
CA GLN A 87 -12.37 16.53 -2.59
C GLN A 87 -12.34 16.56 -1.05
N ARG A 88 -12.60 17.71 -0.40
CA ARG A 88 -12.71 17.84 1.05
C ARG A 88 -14.03 17.29 1.62
N LEU A 89 -15.02 17.04 0.76
CA LEU A 89 -16.35 16.55 1.16
C LEU A 89 -16.48 15.03 1.04
N VAL A 90 -15.47 14.36 0.48
CA VAL A 90 -15.45 12.91 0.28
C VAL A 90 -14.15 12.34 0.80
N ARG A 91 -14.15 11.05 1.12
CA ARG A 91 -12.91 10.31 1.34
C ARG A 91 -12.49 9.68 0.02
N MET A 92 -11.28 10.01 -0.44
CA MET A 92 -10.69 9.35 -1.60
C MET A 92 -10.14 7.99 -1.19
N ALA A 93 -10.52 6.96 -1.93
CA ALA A 93 -9.93 5.63 -1.83
C ALA A 93 -9.53 5.17 -3.23
N SER A 94 -8.42 4.45 -3.34
CA SER A 94 -7.91 3.95 -4.63
C SER A 94 -7.36 2.53 -4.52
N MET A 95 -7.48 1.80 -5.63
CA MET A 95 -6.75 0.57 -5.87
C MET A 95 -5.88 0.79 -7.10
N GLU A 96 -4.60 0.47 -6.97
CA GLU A 96 -3.64 0.59 -8.05
C GLU A 96 -3.52 -0.69 -8.86
N LEU A 97 -3.24 -0.53 -10.16
CA LEU A 97 -2.86 -1.65 -11.00
C LEU A 97 -1.51 -2.24 -10.55
N PRO A 98 -1.29 -3.55 -10.74
CA PRO A 98 -0.07 -4.25 -10.31
C PRO A 98 1.19 -3.87 -11.11
N SER A 99 2.33 -4.41 -10.68
CA SER A 99 3.69 -4.34 -11.25
C SER A 99 3.75 -4.62 -12.74
N LYS A 100 2.94 -5.58 -13.21
CA LYS A 100 2.77 -5.94 -14.63
C LYS A 100 2.17 -4.82 -15.50
N ALA A 101 1.57 -3.80 -14.91
CA ALA A 101 1.00 -2.65 -15.62
C ALA A 101 1.96 -1.45 -15.62
N ASN A 102 1.77 -0.59 -16.61
CA ASN A 102 2.52 0.67 -16.73
C ASN A 102 2.27 1.59 -15.53
N ILE A 103 3.29 2.40 -15.18
CA ILE A 103 3.15 3.46 -14.16
C ILE A 103 2.19 4.55 -14.68
N LYS A 104 1.52 5.25 -13.77
CA LYS A 104 0.78 6.45 -14.10
C LYS A 104 1.70 7.49 -14.77
N GLY A 105 1.40 7.82 -16.02
CA GLY A 105 2.14 8.83 -16.79
C GLY A 105 3.46 8.36 -17.40
N ILE A 106 3.80 7.06 -17.31
CA ILE A 106 5.01 6.49 -17.93
C ILE A 106 4.62 5.28 -18.77
N ALA A 107 5.17 5.17 -19.99
CA ALA A 107 4.84 4.11 -20.95
C ALA A 107 5.50 2.75 -20.67
N ILE A 108 6.40 2.67 -19.68
CA ILE A 108 7.12 1.45 -19.33
C ILE A 108 6.60 0.86 -18.01
N PRO A 109 6.49 -0.47 -17.91
CA PRO A 109 6.29 -1.12 -16.64
C PRO A 109 7.57 -0.98 -15.81
N VAL A 110 7.38 -0.81 -14.51
CA VAL A 110 8.46 -0.77 -13.54
C VAL A 110 8.15 -1.79 -12.49
N ASP A 111 9.13 -2.61 -12.17
CA ASP A 111 9.10 -3.50 -11.03
C ASP A 111 10.25 -3.11 -10.11
N GLN A 112 9.90 -2.49 -8.99
CA GLN A 112 10.89 -2.01 -8.05
C GLN A 112 11.58 -3.13 -7.31
N THR A 113 10.90 -4.25 -7.06
CA THR A 113 11.51 -5.41 -6.40
C THR A 113 12.67 -5.90 -7.26
N ARG A 114 12.42 -6.05 -8.56
CA ARG A 114 13.44 -6.41 -9.54
C ARG A 114 14.58 -5.38 -9.60
N PHE A 115 14.29 -4.08 -9.58
CA PHE A 115 15.34 -3.06 -9.61
C PHE A 115 16.18 -3.02 -8.33
N LEU A 116 15.61 -3.33 -7.18
CA LEU A 116 16.35 -3.48 -5.92
C LEU A 116 17.24 -4.73 -5.98
N GLU A 117 16.76 -5.83 -6.55
CA GLU A 117 17.55 -7.05 -6.76
C GLU A 117 18.70 -6.83 -7.75
N GLU A 118 18.50 -6.00 -8.77
CA GLU A 118 19.50 -5.67 -9.80
C GLU A 118 20.44 -4.51 -9.41
N ASP A 119 20.24 -3.85 -8.25
CA ASP A 119 20.96 -2.64 -7.81
C ASP A 119 20.88 -1.45 -8.79
N ARG A 120 19.72 -1.30 -9.45
CA ARG A 120 19.46 -0.30 -10.50
C ARG A 120 18.56 0.85 -10.05
N PHE A 121 18.34 0.97 -8.74
CA PHE A 121 17.40 1.96 -8.19
C PHE A 121 17.74 3.41 -8.56
N LEU A 122 19.04 3.72 -8.70
CA LEU A 122 19.52 5.05 -9.09
C LEU A 122 19.20 5.44 -10.54
N GLU A 123 18.83 4.49 -11.40
CA GLU A 123 18.47 4.77 -12.80
C GLU A 123 17.10 5.48 -12.93
N PHE A 124 16.30 5.50 -11.86
CA PHE A 124 14.93 6.05 -11.84
C PHE A 124 14.75 7.30 -10.97
N ILE A 125 15.80 7.74 -10.27
CA ILE A 125 15.79 9.01 -9.54
C ILE A 125 16.36 10.07 -10.50
N PRO A 126 15.56 11.04 -10.97
CA PRO A 126 16.09 12.15 -11.75
C PRO A 126 17.11 12.99 -10.97
#